data_AF-A0A6J8EFE4-F1
#
_entry.id   AF-A0A6J8EFE4-F1
#
_cell.length_a   1.000
_cell.length_b   1.000
_cell.length_c   1.000
_cell.angle_alpha   90.00
_cell.angle_beta   90.00
_cell.angle_gamma   90.00
#
_symmetry.space_group_name_H-M   'P 1'
#
loop_
_entity.id
_entity.type
_entity.pdbx_description
1 polymer ?
#
loop_
_entity_poly.entity_id
_entity_poly.type
_entity_poly.pdbx_seq_one_letter_code
_entity_poly.pdbx_strand_id
1 'polypeptide(L)'
;MHEIMFMMLESRLPNRIFLWDKQNSHTNSWSFEVKSISNKCNLSQYYQESSTLGLGVKAFLDIAKERLTYIGSDKWKYNVNGKPKLRTYIKIKESHCPEQIINKAMSSKQRPVISKLRSEEEEEEEEEEDDDDDDDDDDDDDDDDDDDDDEEGEQEEQEQEQEEQEQEQKEQAQEQKEQAQEQKEQEQEQN
;
A
#
# COMPACT_ATOMS: atom_id res chain seq x y z
N MET A 1 0.41 5.18 42.87
CA MET A 1 0.40 5.27 41.41
C MET A 1 0.93 3.94 40.89
N HIS A 2 0.01 3.02 40.60
CA HIS A 2 0.37 1.77 39.96
C HIS A 2 0.72 2.11 38.52
N GLU A 3 2.02 2.10 38.19
CA GLU A 3 2.48 1.75 36.85
C GLU A 3 1.69 0.49 36.47
N ILE A 4 0.63 0.68 35.69
CA ILE A 4 -0.12 -0.41 35.07
C ILE A 4 0.85 -0.95 34.03
N MET A 5 1.65 -1.86 34.56
CA MET A 5 2.54 -2.83 33.99
C MET A 5 1.75 -3.62 32.94
N PHE A 6 1.47 -2.96 31.81
CA PHE A 6 1.15 -3.55 30.52
C PHE A 6 2.46 -4.00 29.85
N MET A 7 3.45 -4.44 30.64
CA MET A 7 4.15 -5.66 30.24
C MET A 7 3.03 -6.65 30.01
N MET A 8 2.79 -7.04 28.76
CA MET A 8 1.97 -8.22 28.54
C MET A 8 2.58 -9.28 29.45
N LEU A 9 1.89 -9.61 30.57
CA LEU A 9 2.38 -10.60 31.53
C LEU A 9 2.88 -11.74 30.66
N GLU A 10 4.13 -12.17 30.83
CA GLU A 10 4.77 -13.13 29.91
C GLU A 10 3.92 -14.40 29.72
N SER A 11 2.99 -14.63 30.64
CA SER A 11 1.96 -15.67 30.62
C SER A 11 0.79 -15.46 29.65
N ARG A 12 0.53 -14.26 29.10
CA ARG A 12 -0.57 -14.02 28.17
C ARG A 12 -0.28 -14.73 26.85
N LEU A 13 -1.24 -15.56 26.42
CA LEU A 13 -1.14 -16.35 25.20
C LEU A 13 -0.74 -15.53 23.96
N PRO A 14 -1.30 -14.32 23.69
CA PRO A 14 -0.88 -13.51 22.54
C PRO A 14 0.60 -13.13 22.55
N ASN A 15 1.17 -12.84 23.73
CA ASN A 15 2.59 -12.50 23.84
C ASN A 15 3.48 -13.72 23.57
N ARG A 16 3.07 -14.89 24.07
CA ARG A 16 3.80 -16.15 23.81
C ARG A 16 3.75 -16.55 22.34
N ILE A 17 2.58 -16.40 21.69
CA ILE A 17 2.42 -16.63 20.26
C ILE A 17 3.30 -15.66 19.48
N PHE A 18 3.28 -14.36 19.81
CA PHE A 18 4.11 -13.37 19.14
C PHE A 18 5.61 -13.63 19.31
N LEU A 19 6.07 -13.99 20.51
CA LEU A 19 7.48 -14.33 20.76
C LEU A 19 7.90 -15.60 20.02
N TRP A 20 7.03 -16.61 19.98
CA TRP A 20 7.26 -17.82 19.20
C TRP A 20 7.33 -17.50 17.70
N ASP A 21 6.39 -16.73 17.17
CA ASP A 21 6.36 -16.29 15.77
C ASP A 21 7.61 -15.46 15.42
N LYS A 22 8.02 -14.55 16.30
CA LYS A 22 9.26 -13.75 16.18
C LYS A 22 10.52 -14.60 16.12
N GLN A 23 10.57 -15.73 16.85
CA GLN A 23 11.71 -16.65 16.84
C GLN A 23 11.75 -17.52 15.57
N ASN A 24 10.59 -17.85 15.01
CA ASN A 24 10.45 -18.70 13.82
C ASN A 24 10.25 -17.87 12.53
N SER A 25 10.70 -16.61 12.53
CA SER A 25 10.25 -15.59 11.57
C SER A 25 10.38 -16.05 10.12
N HIS A 26 9.21 -16.18 9.46
CA HIS A 26 9.06 -16.38 8.02
C HIS A 26 8.63 -15.06 7.36
N THR A 27 8.76 -14.96 6.03
CA THR A 27 8.40 -13.77 5.23
C THR A 27 6.92 -13.36 5.40
N ASN A 28 6.04 -14.31 5.77
CA ASN A 28 4.61 -14.09 5.97
C ASN A 28 4.17 -14.24 7.44
N SER A 29 5.10 -14.04 8.39
CA SER A 29 4.80 -14.12 9.82
C SER A 29 4.26 -12.79 10.39
N TRP A 30 3.44 -12.84 11.44
CA TRP A 30 2.88 -11.62 12.04
C TRP A 30 3.98 -10.70 12.60
N SER A 31 5.01 -11.29 13.19
CA SER A 31 6.20 -10.59 13.68
C SER A 31 6.97 -9.92 12.54
N PHE A 32 7.01 -10.51 11.35
CA PHE A 32 7.59 -9.90 10.15
C PHE A 32 6.78 -8.68 9.70
N GLU A 33 5.45 -8.74 9.69
CA GLU A 33 4.60 -7.58 9.41
C GLU A 33 4.83 -6.45 10.41
N VAL A 34 4.86 -6.77 11.71
CA VAL A 34 5.13 -5.78 12.77
C VAL A 34 6.52 -5.17 12.61
N LYS A 35 7.53 -5.97 12.24
CA LYS A 35 8.88 -5.48 11.92
C LYS A 35 8.87 -4.58 10.69
N SER A 36 8.14 -4.94 9.65
CA SER A 36 7.99 -4.16 8.42
C SER A 36 7.34 -2.81 8.68
N ILE A 37 6.23 -2.78 9.44
CA ILE A 37 5.57 -1.54 9.86
C ILE A 37 6.52 -0.69 10.71
N SER A 38 7.23 -1.31 11.65
CA SER A 38 8.20 -0.61 12.50
C SER A 38 9.31 0.03 11.66
N ASN A 39 9.85 -0.68 10.67
CA ASN A 39 10.84 -0.15 9.74
C ASN A 39 10.28 1.01 8.92
N LYS A 40 9.08 0.85 8.33
CA LYS A 40 8.39 1.91 7.57
C LYS A 40 8.18 3.18 8.40
N CYS A 41 7.96 3.05 9.70
CA CYS A 41 7.74 4.18 10.61
C CYS A 41 9.03 4.74 11.24
N ASN A 42 10.22 4.24 10.88
CA ASN A 42 11.48 4.54 11.58
C ASN A 42 11.45 4.21 13.09
N LEU A 43 10.73 3.14 13.45
CA LEU A 43 10.55 2.62 14.80
C LEU A 43 11.23 1.25 14.99
N SER A 44 12.19 0.89 14.14
CA SER A 44 12.89 -0.41 14.17
C SER A 44 13.57 -0.70 15.52
N GLN A 45 14.08 0.35 16.19
CA GLN A 45 14.67 0.26 17.53
C GLN A 45 13.68 -0.29 18.57
N TYR A 46 12.40 0.06 18.49
CA TYR A 46 11.36 -0.42 19.42
C TYR A 46 11.04 -1.90 19.24
N TYR A 47 11.23 -2.42 18.03
CA TYR A 47 11.00 -3.83 17.74
C TYR A 47 12.09 -4.75 18.32
N GLN A 48 13.34 -4.27 18.31
CA GLN A 48 14.50 -4.99 18.84
C GLN A 48 14.55 -4.89 20.37
N GLU A 49 14.36 -3.69 20.89
CA GLU A 49 14.54 -3.36 22.29
C GLU A 49 13.21 -3.32 23.06
N SER A 50 12.58 -4.50 23.16
CA SER A 50 11.28 -4.67 23.83
C SER A 50 11.28 -4.31 25.32
N SER A 51 12.44 -4.09 25.94
CA SER A 51 12.61 -3.89 27.39
C SER A 51 13.25 -2.57 27.82
N THR A 52 13.88 -1.78 26.94
CA THR A 52 14.75 -0.65 27.37
C THR A 52 14.13 0.73 27.21
N LEU A 53 13.21 0.92 26.27
CA LEU A 53 12.82 2.27 25.86
C LEU A 53 11.73 2.94 26.72
N GLY A 54 11.16 2.23 27.70
CA GLY A 54 10.18 2.80 28.66
C GLY A 54 8.88 3.35 28.04
N LEU A 55 8.79 3.39 26.72
CA LEU A 55 7.63 3.78 25.96
C LEU A 55 6.62 2.64 26.03
N GLY A 56 5.56 2.85 26.78
CA GLY A 56 4.45 1.90 26.85
C GLY A 56 3.90 1.63 25.45
N VAL A 57 3.33 0.42 25.26
CA VAL A 57 2.73 -0.02 23.98
C VAL A 57 1.81 1.02 23.36
N LYS A 58 1.06 1.75 24.19
CA LYS A 58 0.18 2.83 23.74
C LYS A 58 0.94 3.95 23.01
N ALA A 59 2.06 4.42 23.56
CA ALA A 59 2.85 5.47 22.94
C ALA A 59 3.48 5.01 21.62
N PHE A 60 3.95 3.76 21.56
CA PHE A 60 4.39 3.16 20.30
C PHE A 60 3.27 3.16 19.25
N LEU A 61 2.07 2.71 19.63
CA LEU A 61 0.91 2.68 18.72
C LEU A 61 0.49 4.07 18.26
N ASP A 62 0.51 5.05 19.15
CA ASP A 62 0.17 6.45 18.82
C ASP A 62 1.17 7.01 17.79
N ILE A 63 2.48 6.81 18.00
CA ILE A 63 3.52 7.26 17.06
C ILE A 63 3.44 6.51 15.73
N ALA A 64 3.26 5.18 15.75
CA ALA A 64 3.13 4.38 14.54
C ALA A 64 1.91 4.82 13.72
N LYS A 65 0.77 5.08 14.38
CA LYS A 65 -0.45 5.58 13.74
C LYS A 65 -0.24 6.94 13.07
N GLU A 66 0.40 7.88 13.77
CA GLU A 66 0.73 9.20 13.22
C GLU A 66 1.62 9.06 11.98
N ARG A 67 2.69 8.26 12.06
CA ARG A 67 3.63 8.03 10.96
C ARG A 67 2.98 7.34 9.77
N LEU A 68 2.18 6.30 9.97
CA LEU A 68 1.45 5.63 8.91
C LEU A 68 0.44 6.56 8.23
N THR A 69 -0.23 7.41 8.99
CA THR A 69 -1.15 8.43 8.45
C THR A 69 -0.39 9.43 7.58
N TYR A 70 0.79 9.87 8.03
CA TYR A 70 1.65 10.76 7.26
C TYR A 70 2.12 10.10 5.94
N ILE A 71 2.65 8.88 6.00
CA ILE A 71 3.11 8.12 4.83
C ILE A 71 1.96 7.90 3.84
N GLY A 72 0.78 7.51 4.34
CA GLY A 72 -0.41 7.33 3.52
C GLY A 72 -0.85 8.63 2.85
N SER A 73 -0.80 9.73 3.58
CA SER A 73 -1.15 11.07 3.06
C SER A 73 -0.17 11.54 1.99
N ASP A 74 1.13 11.29 2.17
CA ASP A 74 2.17 11.68 1.22
C ASP A 74 2.10 10.86 -0.08
N LYS A 75 1.95 9.53 0.04
CA LYS A 75 1.68 8.65 -1.10
C LYS A 75 0.41 9.04 -1.84
N TRP A 76 -0.65 9.38 -1.10
CA TRP A 76 -1.89 9.83 -1.71
C TRP A 76 -1.69 11.14 -2.48
N LYS A 77 -0.99 12.13 -1.91
CA LYS A 77 -0.66 13.38 -2.62
C LYS A 77 0.14 13.13 -3.90
N TYR A 78 1.13 12.25 -3.85
CA TYR A 78 1.90 11.87 -5.04
C TYR A 78 1.00 11.23 -6.11
N ASN A 79 0.17 10.27 -5.71
CA ASN A 79 -0.74 9.57 -6.62
C ASN A 79 -1.83 10.48 -7.20
N VAL A 80 -2.25 11.52 -6.48
CA VAL A 80 -3.21 12.52 -6.96
C VAL A 80 -2.64 13.33 -8.12
N ASN A 81 -1.32 13.57 -8.17
CA ASN A 81 -0.71 14.35 -9.24
C ASN A 81 -0.84 13.69 -10.62
N GLY A 82 -0.81 12.35 -10.67
CA GLY A 82 -1.06 11.56 -11.88
C GLY A 82 -2.55 11.39 -12.21
N LYS A 83 -3.47 11.99 -11.44
CA LYS A 83 -4.93 11.87 -11.65
C LYS A 83 -5.55 13.27 -11.82
N PRO A 84 -5.49 13.88 -13.02
CA PRO A 84 -5.91 15.26 -13.26
C PRO A 84 -7.33 15.57 -12.75
N LYS A 85 -8.30 14.69 -13.02
CA LYS A 85 -9.69 14.84 -12.55
C LYS A 85 -9.81 14.91 -11.03
N LEU A 86 -9.06 14.05 -10.32
CA LEU A 86 -9.06 14.02 -8.86
C LEU A 86 -8.37 15.25 -8.27
N ARG A 87 -7.28 15.71 -8.90
CA ARG A 87 -6.59 16.95 -8.53
C ARG A 87 -7.50 18.17 -8.67
N THR A 88 -8.22 18.29 -9.79
CA THR A 88 -9.20 19.38 -9.99
C THR A 88 -10.32 19.31 -8.95
N TYR A 89 -10.87 18.13 -8.69
CA TYR A 89 -11.87 17.95 -7.62
C TYR A 89 -11.35 18.40 -6.25
N ILE A 90 -10.12 18.06 -5.88
CA ILE A 90 -9.51 18.48 -4.60
C ILE A 90 -9.36 20.00 -4.55
N LYS A 91 -8.84 20.63 -5.62
CA LYS A 91 -8.72 22.09 -5.71
C LYS A 91 -10.07 22.77 -5.53
N ILE A 92 -11.09 22.33 -6.28
CA ILE A 92 -12.47 22.85 -6.15
C ILE A 92 -13.01 22.62 -4.74
N LYS A 93 -12.73 21.45 -4.15
CA LYS A 93 -13.17 21.13 -2.80
C LYS A 93 -12.56 22.08 -1.75
N GLU A 94 -11.27 22.37 -1.86
CA GLU A 94 -10.53 23.26 -0.96
C GLU A 94 -10.96 24.72 -1.12
N SER A 95 -11.23 25.19 -2.34
CA SER A 95 -11.60 26.59 -2.60
C SER A 95 -13.09 26.87 -2.41
N HIS A 96 -13.98 25.96 -2.82
CA HIS A 96 -15.42 26.25 -2.93
C HIS A 96 -16.29 25.55 -1.87
N CYS A 97 -15.70 24.70 -1.01
CA CYS A 97 -16.43 23.93 0.02
C CYS A 97 -17.77 23.36 -0.50
N PRO A 98 -17.76 22.53 -1.56
CA PRO A 98 -18.95 22.08 -2.27
C PRO A 98 -19.95 21.34 -1.37
N GLU A 99 -19.50 20.82 -0.22
CA GLU A 99 -20.35 20.20 0.79
C GLU A 99 -21.39 21.16 1.37
N GLN A 100 -21.14 22.48 1.40
CA GLN A 100 -22.15 23.45 1.83
C GLN A 100 -23.34 23.51 0.85
N ILE A 101 -23.08 23.26 -0.44
CA ILE A 101 -24.10 23.26 -1.48
C ILE A 101 -24.85 21.92 -1.49
N ILE A 102 -24.14 20.81 -1.28
CA ILE A 102 -24.72 19.46 -1.26
C ILE A 102 -25.60 19.25 -0.01
N ASN A 103 -25.18 19.80 1.15
CA ASN A 103 -25.91 19.66 2.41
C ASN A 103 -27.05 20.66 2.57
N LYS A 104 -27.13 21.70 1.73
CA LYS A 104 -28.37 22.48 1.64
C LYS A 104 -29.45 21.57 1.08
N ALA A 105 -30.51 21.36 1.87
CA ALA A 105 -31.71 20.67 1.44
C ALA A 105 -32.39 21.45 0.32
N MET A 106 -31.91 21.27 -0.90
CA MET A 106 -32.49 21.86 -2.10
C MET A 106 -33.65 20.99 -2.56
N SER A 107 -34.75 21.63 -2.95
CA SER A 107 -35.84 20.89 -3.58
C SER A 107 -35.35 20.28 -4.91
N SER A 108 -35.94 19.17 -5.33
CA SER A 108 -35.57 18.52 -6.61
C SER A 108 -35.65 19.47 -7.82
N LYS A 109 -36.47 20.52 -7.72
CA LYS A 109 -36.64 21.55 -8.76
C LYS A 109 -35.48 22.55 -8.85
N GLN A 110 -34.68 22.69 -7.78
CA GLN A 110 -33.57 23.65 -7.73
C GLN A 110 -32.25 23.05 -8.20
N ARG A 111 -32.09 21.72 -8.13
CA ARG A 111 -30.87 21.03 -8.59
C ARG A 111 -30.53 21.27 -10.07
N PRO A 112 -31.49 21.26 -11.02
CA PRO A 112 -31.20 21.53 -12.42
C PRO A 112 -30.74 22.97 -12.65
N VAL A 113 -31.31 23.93 -11.91
CA VAL A 113 -30.97 25.36 -12.04
C VAL A 113 -29.53 25.61 -11.60
N ILE A 114 -29.11 25.04 -10.46
CA ILE A 114 -27.72 25.16 -10.01
C ILE A 114 -26.75 24.40 -10.93
N SER A 115 -27.16 23.24 -11.46
CA SER A 115 -26.34 22.53 -12.45
C SER A 115 -26.11 23.39 -13.69
N LYS A 116 -27.14 24.12 -14.13
CA LYS A 116 -27.05 24.97 -15.32
C LYS A 116 -26.21 26.22 -15.08
N LEU A 117 -26.37 26.87 -13.92
CA LEU A 117 -25.54 28.02 -13.53
C LEU A 117 -24.04 27.67 -13.45
N ARG A 118 -23.69 26.43 -13.08
CA ARG A 118 -22.29 25.98 -13.10
C ARG A 118 -21.72 25.82 -14.50
N SER A 119 -22.54 25.37 -15.45
CA SER A 119 -22.09 25.21 -16.84
C SER A 119 -21.94 26.55 -17.56
N GLU A 120 -22.79 27.54 -17.23
CA GLU A 120 -22.72 28.88 -17.81
C GLU A 120 -21.52 29.70 -17.25
N GLU A 121 -21.07 29.46 -16.02
CA GLU A 121 -19.91 30.15 -15.41
C GLU A 121 -18.56 29.60 -15.93
N GLU A 122 -18.48 28.33 -16.33
CA GLU A 122 -17.27 27.76 -16.99
C GLU A 122 -17.11 28.28 -18.43
N GLU A 123 -18.19 28.56 -19.17
CA GLU A 123 -18.12 29.13 -20.53
C GLU A 123 -17.65 30.60 -20.54
N GLU A 124 -17.91 31.38 -19.48
CA GLU A 124 -17.45 32.78 -19.41
C GLU A 124 -15.95 32.93 -19.04
N GLU A 125 -15.31 31.91 -18.43
CA GLU A 125 -13.87 31.95 -18.13
C GLU A 125 -12.98 31.52 -19.32
N GLU A 126 -13.52 30.86 -20.35
CA GLU A 126 -12.76 30.46 -21.56
C GLU A 126 -12.66 31.59 -22.61
N GLU A 127 -13.40 32.70 -22.48
CA GLU A 127 -13.39 33.81 -23.46
C GLU A 127 -12.38 34.94 -23.17
N GLU A 128 -11.55 34.85 -22.12
CA GLU A 128 -10.58 35.91 -21.74
C GLU A 128 -9.09 35.51 -21.92
N GLU A 129 -8.76 34.39 -22.57
CA GLU A 129 -7.37 33.99 -22.87
C GLU A 129 -7.03 33.94 -24.38
N ASP A 130 -7.65 34.76 -25.22
CA ASP A 130 -7.39 34.79 -26.68
C ASP A 130 -7.09 36.22 -27.18
N ASP A 131 -5.89 36.73 -26.84
CA ASP A 131 -5.21 37.76 -27.64
C ASP A 131 -3.71 37.84 -27.25
N ASP A 132 -2.85 37.72 -28.27
CA ASP A 132 -1.38 37.86 -28.29
C ASP A 132 -0.51 36.63 -27.95
N ASP A 133 -0.19 35.77 -28.93
CA ASP A 133 0.99 35.98 -29.79
C ASP A 133 1.12 34.89 -30.89
N ASP A 134 1.04 35.34 -32.14
CA ASP A 134 1.43 34.66 -33.38
C ASP A 134 2.97 34.74 -33.50
N ASP A 135 3.69 33.61 -33.46
CA ASP A 135 4.91 33.42 -34.26
C ASP A 135 5.38 31.94 -34.24
N ASP A 136 5.26 31.31 -35.41
CA ASP A 136 6.14 30.33 -36.06
C ASP A 136 7.08 29.48 -35.16
N ASP A 137 6.94 28.15 -35.21
CA ASP A 137 7.62 27.29 -36.20
C ASP A 137 7.54 25.81 -35.79
N ASP A 138 7.27 24.97 -36.78
CA ASP A 138 7.64 23.55 -36.96
C ASP A 138 8.28 22.81 -35.77
N ASP A 139 7.66 21.73 -35.31
CA ASP A 139 8.10 20.37 -35.68
C ASP A 139 7.28 19.30 -34.93
N ASP A 140 6.86 18.29 -35.69
CA ASP A 140 6.76 16.87 -35.34
C ASP A 140 6.39 16.51 -33.88
N ASP A 141 5.21 15.93 -33.70
CA ASP A 141 5.17 14.47 -33.73
C ASP A 141 3.73 13.98 -33.91
N ASP A 142 3.58 13.19 -34.96
CA ASP A 142 2.41 12.41 -35.32
C ASP A 142 1.83 11.66 -34.12
N ASP A 143 0.50 11.64 -34.10
CA ASP A 143 -0.33 10.50 -33.72
C ASP A 143 0.44 9.17 -33.71
N ASP A 144 0.67 8.61 -32.53
CA ASP A 144 0.53 7.16 -32.36
C ASP A 144 -0.30 6.89 -31.10
N ASP A 145 -1.59 6.74 -31.42
CA ASP A 145 -2.66 6.02 -30.75
C ASP A 145 -2.21 4.95 -29.73
N ASP A 146 -2.94 4.96 -28.61
CA ASP A 146 -3.64 3.81 -28.00
C ASP A 146 -3.00 2.41 -28.18
N ASP A 147 -2.40 1.88 -27.10
CA ASP A 147 -2.73 0.57 -26.48
C ASP A 147 -1.60 0.11 -25.54
N ASP A 148 -1.59 0.56 -24.27
CA ASP A 148 -0.59 0.08 -23.30
C ASP A 148 -1.17 -0.10 -21.88
N ASP A 149 -2.41 -0.61 -21.80
CA ASP A 149 -3.13 -0.78 -20.51
C ASP A 149 -3.68 -2.22 -20.31
N ASP A 150 -2.96 -3.25 -20.78
CA ASP A 150 -3.33 -4.66 -20.54
C ASP A 150 -2.14 -5.63 -20.23
N GLU A 151 -0.97 -5.11 -19.82
CA GLU A 151 0.19 -5.97 -19.46
C GLU A 151 0.26 -6.38 -17.97
N GLU A 152 -0.67 -5.96 -17.10
CA GLU A 152 -0.64 -6.37 -15.69
C GLU A 152 -1.08 -7.84 -15.44
N GLY A 153 -1.64 -8.53 -16.45
CA GLY A 153 -2.09 -9.92 -16.32
C GLY A 153 -1.00 -10.98 -16.54
N GLU A 154 0.04 -10.70 -17.33
CA GLU A 154 1.05 -11.72 -17.70
C GLU A 154 2.09 -11.97 -16.60
N GLN A 155 2.29 -11.02 -15.69
CA GLN A 155 3.24 -11.20 -14.58
C GLN A 155 2.73 -12.20 -13.52
N GLU A 156 1.43 -12.25 -13.25
CA GLU A 156 0.88 -13.21 -12.27
C GLU A 156 0.93 -14.66 -12.78
N GLU A 157 0.77 -14.90 -14.08
CA GLU A 157 0.90 -16.25 -14.65
C GLU A 157 2.36 -16.74 -14.63
N GLN A 158 3.34 -15.88 -14.93
CA GLN A 158 4.75 -16.24 -14.85
C GLN A 158 5.23 -16.56 -13.43
N GLU A 159 4.70 -15.87 -12.42
CA GLU A 159 5.07 -16.12 -11.02
C GLU A 159 4.50 -17.46 -10.52
N GLN A 160 3.27 -17.82 -10.92
CA GLN A 160 2.69 -19.13 -10.60
C GLN A 160 3.45 -20.28 -11.27
N GLU A 161 3.85 -20.14 -12.54
CA GLU A 161 4.60 -21.18 -13.25
C GLU A 161 5.99 -21.40 -12.64
N GLN A 162 6.65 -20.34 -12.15
CA GLN A 162 7.91 -20.48 -11.42
C GLN A 162 7.73 -21.19 -10.07
N GLU A 163 6.67 -20.90 -9.33
CA GLU A 163 6.42 -21.53 -8.03
C GLU A 163 6.13 -23.02 -8.18
N GLU A 164 5.38 -23.43 -9.21
CA GLU A 164 5.10 -24.84 -9.52
C GLU A 164 6.38 -25.59 -9.92
N GLN A 165 7.24 -25.01 -10.76
CA GLN A 165 8.53 -25.59 -11.12
C GLN A 165 9.48 -25.74 -9.92
N GLU A 166 9.51 -24.78 -8.99
CA GLU A 166 10.34 -24.88 -7.79
C GLU A 166 9.83 -26.00 -6.85
N GLN A 167 8.51 -26.18 -6.77
CA GLN A 167 7.91 -27.22 -5.95
C GLN A 167 8.20 -28.62 -6.50
N GLU A 168 8.11 -28.80 -7.81
CA GLU A 168 8.45 -30.07 -8.48
C GLU A 168 9.94 -30.44 -8.30
N GLN A 169 10.85 -29.46 -8.41
CA GLN A 169 12.28 -29.69 -8.16
C GLN A 169 12.58 -30.11 -6.72
N LYS A 170 11.87 -29.53 -5.74
CA LYS A 170 12.01 -29.92 -4.32
C LYS A 170 11.54 -31.35 -4.07
N GLU A 171 10.45 -31.76 -4.69
CA GLU A 171 9.90 -33.12 -4.55
C GLU A 171 10.85 -34.16 -5.17
N GLN A 172 11.37 -33.90 -6.37
CA GLN A 172 12.39 -34.76 -7.00
C GLN A 172 13.67 -34.87 -6.17
N ALA A 173 14.13 -33.76 -5.59
CA ALA A 173 15.31 -33.77 -4.72
C ALA A 173 15.09 -34.56 -3.43
N GLN A 174 13.88 -34.53 -2.87
CA GLN A 174 13.51 -35.31 -1.70
C GLN A 174 13.46 -36.81 -2.04
N GLU A 175 12.86 -37.19 -3.16
CA GLU A 175 12.78 -38.59 -3.60
C GLU A 175 14.18 -39.18 -3.85
N GLN A 176 15.07 -38.45 -4.51
CA GLN A 176 16.47 -38.88 -4.71
C GLN A 176 17.21 -39.08 -3.39
N LYS A 177 16.91 -38.24 -2.38
CA LYS A 177 17.52 -38.35 -1.06
C LYS A 177 17.03 -39.59 -0.31
N GLU A 178 15.74 -39.93 -0.42
CA GLU A 178 15.17 -41.15 0.15
C GLU A 178 15.75 -42.41 -0.52
N GLN A 179 15.83 -42.43 -1.85
CA GLN A 179 16.45 -43.54 -2.59
C GLN A 179 17.93 -43.73 -2.22
N ALA A 180 18.69 -42.63 -2.07
CA ALA A 180 20.08 -42.69 -1.65
C ALA A 180 20.24 -43.17 -0.19
N GLN A 181 19.26 -42.89 0.67
CA GLN A 181 19.25 -43.40 2.04
C GLN A 181 18.94 -44.90 2.07
N GLU A 182 17.94 -45.35 1.30
CA GLU A 182 17.59 -46.77 1.20
C GLU A 182 18.74 -47.61 0.64
N GLN A 183 19.45 -47.12 -0.38
CA GLN A 183 20.65 -47.79 -0.91
C GLN A 183 21.76 -47.92 0.15
N LYS A 184 21.97 -46.88 0.96
CA LYS A 184 22.95 -46.94 2.07
C LYS A 184 22.55 -47.94 3.14
N GLU A 185 21.26 -48.09 3.44
CA GLU A 185 20.77 -49.10 4.38
C GLU A 185 20.98 -50.52 3.83
N GLN A 186 20.69 -50.75 2.55
CA GLN A 186 20.95 -52.03 1.89
C GLN A 186 22.45 -52.40 1.84
N GLU A 187 23.34 -51.42 1.61
CA GLU A 187 24.79 -51.65 1.66
C GLU A 187 25.29 -51.96 3.08
N GLN A 188 24.66 -51.42 4.12
CA GLN A 188 25.00 -51.73 5.51
C GLN A 188 24.56 -53.14 5.91
N GLU A 189 23.45 -53.65 5.39
CA GLU A 189 22.98 -55.02 5.67
C GLU A 189 23.83 -56.10 5.00
N GLN A 190 24.56 -55.77 3.93
CA GLN A 190 25.40 -56.71 3.19
C GLN A 190 26.84 -56.82 3.71
N ASN A 191 27.27 -55.92 4.60
CA ASN A 191 28.62 -55.90 5.20
C ASN A 191 28.62 -56.44 6.63
#